data_AF-K5WPS9-F1
#
_entry.id   AF-K5WPS9-F1
#
_cell.length_a   1.000
_cell.length_b   1.000
_cell.length_c   1.000
_cell.angle_alpha   90.00
_cell.angle_beta   90.00
_cell.angle_gamma   90.00
#
_symmetry.space_group_name_H-M   'P 1'
#
loop_
_entity.id
_entity.type
_entity.pdbx_description
1 polymer ?
#
loop_
_entity_poly.entity_id
_entity_poly.type
_entity_poly.pdbx_seq_one_letter_code
_entity_poly.pdbx_strand_id
1 'polypeptide(L)'
;MTIILTPYWTNGVQKIKVMPQPPKPKHGLVPPALDASTHALRCLNQLRSKTSGIEKYIYLSALKDRDPDVFYKLCLQNMSEFTPIIYTPTVGDACLQYSHIYRRPEGLFVSIKDKGNIHEVINNWPKIDEARISVVTDGSRILGLGDLGINGMPIAIGKLSLYIAGAGIRPESTIPICLDLGTNTERYLEDPLYLGLRQKRASDQEMTEFMDEFMYEMSVAFPKLMIQFEDFSTDNAFKYLERYRNTYPVFNDDIQGTGAVVLSGFFNAAKLSSAASGNPLDSHRILFFGAGSAGVGVAQQLMSFFILQGLPKEEARRRVWFVDSQGLVYNARGRLAEHKKYFARDDYSGPPMTNLVDIIKYVKPTALLGLSTISGAFTSEVIQTMASINARPIIFPLSNPVRLSECSFNDAVEHTNGHVLFASGSPFPEQEFQGSTLYPGQGNNMYIFPGVGLGAIIGRVKSVTDAMVEAASLGLADSLTDEERALGLLYPRIERIRDISMHIARAVIEAAQREGVDRNESLRGLGDAGLLDVIKEKMWSPM
;
A
#
# COMPACT_ATOMS: atom_id res chain seq x y z
N MET A 1 4.64 -31.66 -26.90
CA MET A 1 4.50 -30.41 -26.12
C MET A 1 3.15 -29.82 -26.46
N THR A 2 2.31 -29.54 -25.47
CA THR A 2 1.08 -28.77 -25.73
C THR A 2 1.49 -27.30 -25.79
N ILE A 3 1.37 -26.70 -26.97
CA ILE A 3 1.75 -25.31 -27.21
C ILE A 3 0.47 -24.48 -27.14
N ILE A 4 0.42 -23.48 -26.27
CA ILE A 4 -0.59 -22.44 -26.37
C ILE A 4 -0.03 -21.37 -27.30
N LEU A 5 -0.74 -21.13 -28.40
CA LEU A 5 -0.45 -20.06 -29.35
C LEU A 5 -1.30 -18.86 -28.96
N THR A 6 -0.73 -17.89 -28.26
CA THR A 6 -1.44 -16.66 -27.93
C THR A 6 -1.14 -15.61 -29.00
N PRO A 7 -2.13 -15.19 -29.79
CA PRO A 7 -1.94 -14.10 -30.74
C PRO A 7 -1.71 -12.78 -29.97
N TYR A 8 -0.74 -11.98 -30.40
CA TYR A 8 -0.53 -10.62 -29.91
C TYR A 8 -0.16 -9.69 -31.05
N TRP A 9 -0.48 -8.40 -30.91
CA TRP A 9 -0.21 -7.41 -31.94
C TRP A 9 1.03 -6.59 -31.60
N THR A 10 1.91 -6.41 -32.59
CA THR A 10 3.05 -5.50 -32.50
C THR A 10 3.30 -4.88 -33.86
N ASN A 11 3.39 -3.54 -33.91
CA ASN A 11 3.61 -2.76 -35.12
C ASN A 11 2.62 -3.08 -36.26
N GLY A 12 1.34 -3.28 -35.92
CA GLY A 12 0.30 -3.61 -36.90
C GLY A 12 0.37 -5.05 -37.45
N VAL A 13 1.25 -5.92 -36.93
CA VAL A 13 1.38 -7.32 -37.33
C VAL A 13 0.96 -8.25 -36.19
N GLN A 14 0.08 -9.21 -36.49
CA GLN A 14 -0.29 -10.28 -35.56
C GLN A 14 0.85 -11.29 -35.47
N LYS A 15 1.44 -11.44 -34.29
CA LYS A 15 2.46 -12.43 -33.97
C LYS A 15 1.91 -13.48 -33.01
N ILE A 16 2.59 -14.61 -32.92
CA ILE A 16 2.24 -15.70 -32.01
C ILE A 16 3.30 -15.80 -30.92
N LYS A 17 2.88 -15.69 -29.65
CA LYS A 17 3.76 -16.01 -28.52
C LYS A 17 3.57 -17.50 -28.20
N VAL A 18 4.64 -18.27 -28.34
CA VAL A 18 4.70 -19.66 -27.87
C VAL A 18 4.95 -19.60 -26.37
N MET A 19 3.94 -19.95 -25.57
CA MET A 19 4.13 -20.13 -24.14
C MET A 19 4.35 -21.62 -23.85
N PRO A 20 5.52 -22.02 -23.32
CA PRO A 20 5.72 -23.39 -22.88
C PRO A 20 4.81 -23.64 -21.67
N GLN A 21 3.86 -24.56 -21.81
CA GLN A 21 3.26 -25.22 -20.66
C GLN A 21 4.33 -26.11 -20.02
N PRO A 22 4.45 -26.14 -18.69
CA PRO A 22 5.24 -27.18 -18.06
C PRO A 22 4.71 -28.54 -18.59
N PRO A 23 5.59 -29.42 -19.07
CA PRO A 23 5.14 -30.68 -19.64
C PRO A 23 4.32 -31.42 -18.59
N LYS A 24 3.09 -31.81 -18.95
CA LYS A 24 2.30 -32.69 -18.08
C LYS A 24 3.18 -33.88 -17.72
N PRO A 25 3.22 -34.29 -16.44
CA PRO A 25 3.99 -35.45 -16.04
C PRO A 25 3.67 -36.64 -16.94
N LYS A 26 4.69 -37.39 -17.35
CA LYS A 26 4.50 -38.56 -18.22
C LYS A 26 3.51 -39.53 -17.55
N HIS A 27 2.76 -40.27 -18.36
CA HIS A 27 1.85 -41.30 -17.86
C HIS A 27 2.56 -42.23 -16.86
N GLY A 28 1.93 -42.47 -15.70
CA GLY A 28 2.53 -43.20 -14.58
C GLY A 28 3.25 -42.33 -13.54
N LEU A 29 3.47 -41.03 -13.79
CA LEU A 29 4.08 -40.09 -12.83
C LEU A 29 3.05 -39.24 -12.08
N VAL A 30 1.76 -39.41 -12.38
CA VAL A 30 0.64 -38.77 -11.67
C VAL A 30 -0.44 -39.79 -11.34
N PRO A 31 -1.17 -39.63 -10.23
CA PRO A 31 -2.33 -40.46 -9.94
C PRO A 31 -3.35 -40.44 -11.10
N PRO A 32 -3.94 -41.58 -11.48
CA PRO A 32 -4.78 -41.68 -12.67
C PRO A 32 -6.09 -40.87 -12.59
N ALA A 33 -6.54 -40.53 -11.38
CA ALA A 33 -7.74 -39.74 -11.13
C ALA A 33 -7.45 -38.30 -10.66
N LEU A 34 -6.22 -37.80 -10.87
CA LEU A 34 -5.88 -36.43 -10.49
C LEU A 34 -6.55 -35.42 -11.42
N ASP A 35 -7.54 -34.71 -10.89
CA ASP A 35 -8.22 -33.59 -11.54
C ASP A 35 -7.79 -32.24 -10.94
N ALA A 36 -7.69 -31.20 -11.77
CA ALA A 36 -7.21 -29.87 -11.38
C ALA A 36 -8.17 -29.16 -10.42
N SER A 37 -9.49 -29.24 -10.65
CA SER A 37 -10.49 -28.59 -9.78
C SER A 37 -10.51 -29.24 -8.39
N THR A 38 -10.47 -30.57 -8.36
CA THR A 38 -10.38 -31.36 -7.14
C THR A 38 -9.04 -31.13 -6.43
N HIS A 39 -7.96 -30.86 -7.18
CA HIS A 39 -6.67 -30.52 -6.60
C HIS A 39 -6.66 -29.15 -5.92
N ALA A 40 -7.27 -28.13 -6.52
CA ALA A 40 -7.44 -26.83 -5.87
C ALA A 40 -8.22 -26.96 -4.55
N LEU A 41 -9.31 -27.74 -4.54
CA LEU A 41 -10.07 -28.02 -3.30
C LEU A 41 -9.22 -28.75 -2.26
N ARG A 42 -8.39 -29.72 -2.69
CA ARG A 42 -7.45 -30.42 -1.79
C ARG A 42 -6.47 -29.44 -1.14
N CYS A 43 -5.93 -28.50 -1.92
CA CYS A 43 -5.02 -27.48 -1.40
C CYS A 43 -5.73 -26.54 -0.42
N LEU A 44 -6.95 -26.11 -0.74
CA LEU A 44 -7.76 -25.27 0.14
C LEU A 44 -8.07 -25.97 1.47
N ASN A 45 -8.42 -27.26 1.45
CA ASN A 45 -8.68 -28.03 2.67
C ASN A 45 -7.42 -28.19 3.53
N GLN A 46 -6.24 -28.36 2.91
CA GLN A 46 -4.96 -28.41 3.62
C GLN A 46 -4.59 -27.07 4.26
N LEU A 47 -4.90 -25.94 3.60
CA LEU A 47 -4.76 -24.62 4.19
C LEU A 47 -5.67 -24.46 5.41
N ARG A 48 -6.95 -24.81 5.26
CA ARG A 48 -7.96 -24.69 6.32
C ARG A 48 -7.73 -25.64 7.50
N SER A 49 -6.98 -26.73 7.30
CA SER A 49 -6.59 -27.63 8.39
C SER A 49 -5.45 -27.07 9.26
N LYS A 50 -4.82 -25.95 8.90
CA LYS A 50 -3.78 -25.29 9.71
C LYS A 50 -4.41 -24.39 10.77
N THR A 51 -3.83 -24.39 11.96
CA THR A 51 -4.42 -23.72 13.13
C THR A 51 -3.91 -22.30 13.32
N SER A 52 -2.66 -22.01 12.92
CA SER A 52 -2.05 -20.69 13.08
C SER A 52 -1.82 -19.97 11.75
N GLY A 53 -1.79 -18.64 11.79
CA GLY A 53 -1.50 -17.81 10.61
C GLY A 53 -0.14 -18.14 10.00
N ILE A 54 0.89 -18.32 10.83
CA ILE A 54 2.24 -18.65 10.35
C ILE A 54 2.31 -20.02 9.65
N GLU A 55 1.59 -21.04 10.14
CA GLU A 55 1.53 -22.33 9.45
C GLU A 55 0.82 -22.22 8.10
N LYS A 56 -0.24 -21.41 8.02
CA LYS A 56 -0.92 -21.11 6.76
C LYS A 56 0.01 -20.39 5.80
N TYR A 57 0.78 -19.41 6.26
CA TYR A 57 1.78 -18.71 5.45
C TYR A 57 2.85 -19.66 4.91
N ILE A 58 3.44 -20.51 5.76
CA ILE A 58 4.44 -21.50 5.35
C ILE A 58 3.87 -22.46 4.30
N TYR A 59 2.62 -22.90 4.47
CA TYR A 59 1.93 -23.74 3.50
C TYR A 59 1.75 -23.01 2.16
N LEU A 60 1.27 -21.78 2.18
CA LEU A 60 1.03 -20.97 0.99
C LEU A 60 2.33 -20.62 0.25
N SER A 61 3.40 -20.28 0.97
CA SER A 61 4.73 -20.07 0.39
C SER A 61 5.23 -21.34 -0.33
N ALA A 62 5.06 -22.51 0.28
CA ALA A 62 5.41 -23.77 -0.36
C ALA A 62 4.50 -24.14 -1.55
N LEU A 63 3.22 -23.78 -1.50
CA LEU A 63 2.29 -23.97 -2.62
C LEU A 63 2.67 -23.06 -3.80
N LYS A 64 2.97 -21.78 -3.55
CA LYS A 64 3.39 -20.81 -4.56
C LYS A 64 4.66 -21.26 -5.30
N ASP A 65 5.64 -21.79 -4.58
CA ASP A 65 6.89 -22.32 -5.17
C ASP A 65 6.64 -23.56 -6.06
N ARG A 66 5.68 -24.41 -5.68
CA ARG A 66 5.42 -25.69 -6.38
C ARG A 66 4.43 -25.56 -7.53
N ASP A 67 3.39 -24.76 -7.34
CA ASP A 67 2.27 -24.59 -8.25
C ASP A 67 1.71 -23.16 -8.12
N PRO A 68 2.37 -22.17 -8.76
CA PRO A 68 1.94 -20.78 -8.70
C PRO A 68 0.54 -20.57 -9.31
N ASP A 69 0.15 -21.35 -10.32
CA ASP A 69 -1.19 -21.27 -10.91
C ASP A 69 -2.27 -21.60 -9.88
N VAL A 70 -2.15 -22.73 -9.16
CA VAL A 70 -3.10 -23.09 -8.09
C VAL A 70 -3.07 -22.09 -6.95
N PHE A 71 -1.88 -21.60 -6.55
CA PHE A 71 -1.76 -20.56 -5.53
C PHE A 71 -2.57 -19.31 -5.90
N TYR A 72 -2.31 -18.70 -7.06
CA TYR A 72 -2.99 -17.47 -7.47
C TYR A 72 -4.47 -17.69 -7.76
N LYS A 73 -4.86 -18.87 -8.28
CA LYS A 73 -6.26 -19.24 -8.47
C LYS A 73 -7.03 -19.24 -7.14
N LEU A 74 -6.45 -19.85 -6.11
CA LEU A 74 -7.06 -19.87 -4.79
C LEU A 74 -7.10 -18.48 -4.14
N CYS A 75 -6.04 -17.66 -4.31
CA CYS A 75 -6.04 -16.26 -3.87
C CYS A 75 -7.22 -15.48 -4.48
N LEU A 76 -7.42 -15.59 -5.79
CA LEU A 76 -8.51 -14.90 -6.50
C LEU A 76 -9.90 -15.35 -6.05
N GLN A 77 -10.07 -16.65 -5.79
CA GLN A 77 -11.35 -17.22 -5.38
C GLN A 77 -11.69 -16.96 -3.91
N ASN A 78 -10.70 -16.61 -3.08
CA ASN A 78 -10.84 -16.50 -1.63
C ASN A 78 -10.09 -15.28 -1.08
N MET A 79 -10.17 -14.14 -1.77
CA MET A 79 -9.32 -12.95 -1.51
C MET A 79 -9.36 -12.51 -0.03
N SER A 80 -10.55 -12.45 0.57
CA SER A 80 -10.72 -12.05 1.98
C SER A 80 -10.12 -13.05 2.99
N GLU A 81 -10.05 -14.34 2.65
CA GLU A 81 -9.40 -15.36 3.49
C GLU A 81 -7.87 -15.36 3.29
N PHE A 82 -7.39 -15.13 2.06
CA PHE A 82 -5.98 -15.25 1.69
C PHE A 82 -5.17 -14.00 2.00
N THR A 83 -5.72 -12.81 1.76
CA THR A 83 -5.00 -11.53 1.95
C THR A 83 -4.43 -11.39 3.37
N PRO A 84 -5.17 -11.65 4.46
CA PRO A 84 -4.60 -11.55 5.81
C PRO A 84 -3.46 -12.53 6.10
N ILE A 85 -3.31 -13.59 5.30
CA ILE A 85 -2.28 -14.63 5.44
C ILE A 85 -1.02 -14.26 4.65
N ILE A 86 -1.18 -13.87 3.38
CA ILE A 86 -0.05 -13.52 2.49
C ILE A 86 0.41 -12.07 2.66
N TYR A 87 -0.36 -11.28 3.39
CA TYR A 87 -0.12 -9.88 3.71
C TYR A 87 -0.37 -9.62 5.20
N THR A 88 -0.64 -8.38 5.59
CA THR A 88 -0.85 -8.01 6.99
C THR A 88 -2.14 -8.63 7.53
N PRO A 89 -2.14 -9.20 8.76
CA PRO A 89 -1.05 -9.13 9.75
C PRO A 89 -0.01 -10.26 9.65
N THR A 90 -0.32 -11.42 9.06
CA THR A 90 0.52 -12.62 9.15
C THR A 90 1.89 -12.47 8.49
N VAL A 91 2.04 -11.64 7.46
CA VAL A 91 3.36 -11.34 6.87
C VAL A 91 4.32 -10.73 7.89
N GLY A 92 3.83 -10.00 8.90
CA GLY A 92 4.65 -9.50 10.00
C GLY A 92 5.22 -10.63 10.86
N ASP A 93 4.42 -11.65 11.15
CA ASP A 93 4.88 -12.85 11.86
C ASP A 93 5.90 -13.64 11.02
N ALA A 94 5.69 -13.69 9.71
CA ALA A 94 6.64 -14.29 8.77
C ALA A 94 7.96 -13.53 8.74
N CYS A 95 7.95 -12.19 8.77
CA CYS A 95 9.16 -11.39 8.91
C CYS A 95 9.87 -11.68 10.23
N LEU A 96 9.17 -11.65 11.36
CA LEU A 96 9.80 -11.90 12.66
C LEU A 96 10.53 -13.26 12.73
N GLN A 97 10.03 -14.25 11.98
CA GLN A 97 10.52 -15.62 11.97
C GLN A 97 11.27 -15.99 10.67
N TYR A 98 11.54 -15.04 9.76
CA TYR A 98 11.93 -15.36 8.38
C TYR A 98 13.15 -16.27 8.29
N SER A 99 14.20 -15.92 9.03
CA SER A 99 15.44 -16.71 9.15
C SER A 99 15.21 -18.15 9.66
N HIS A 100 14.19 -18.37 10.50
CA HIS A 100 13.88 -19.67 11.09
C HIS A 100 12.96 -20.52 10.20
N ILE A 101 12.12 -19.88 9.39
CA ILE A 101 11.18 -20.56 8.48
C ILE A 101 11.69 -20.67 7.05
N TYR A 102 12.88 -20.13 6.77
CA TYR A 102 13.50 -20.13 5.45
C TYR A 102 13.68 -21.55 4.90
N ARG A 103 13.33 -21.73 3.62
CA ARG A 103 13.36 -23.04 2.96
C ARG A 103 13.99 -22.99 1.58
N ARG A 104 13.65 -21.96 0.80
CA ARG A 104 14.11 -21.77 -0.58
C ARG A 104 14.32 -20.29 -0.85
N PRO A 105 15.27 -19.96 -1.73
CA PRO A 105 15.48 -18.59 -2.15
C PRO A 105 14.27 -18.09 -2.94
N GLU A 106 13.78 -16.90 -2.58
CA GLU A 106 12.80 -16.14 -3.34
C GLU A 106 13.22 -14.67 -3.32
N GLY A 107 13.44 -14.09 -4.51
CA GLY A 107 13.92 -12.71 -4.65
C GLY A 107 15.44 -12.57 -4.79
N LEU A 108 15.89 -11.32 -4.87
CA LEU A 108 17.28 -10.90 -4.99
C LEU A 108 17.74 -10.26 -3.68
N PHE A 109 18.93 -10.63 -3.22
CA PHE A 109 19.55 -10.04 -2.03
C PHE A 109 20.81 -9.31 -2.48
N VAL A 110 20.90 -8.01 -2.18
CA VAL A 110 22.08 -7.19 -2.50
C VAL A 110 22.61 -6.63 -1.20
N SER A 111 23.84 -6.99 -0.87
CA SER A 111 24.49 -6.65 0.39
C SER A 111 25.34 -5.39 0.23
N ILE A 112 25.55 -4.64 1.31
CA ILE A 112 26.50 -3.52 1.31
C ILE A 112 27.93 -3.96 0.92
N LYS A 113 28.26 -5.24 1.10
CA LYS A 113 29.55 -5.81 0.66
C LYS A 113 29.67 -5.95 -0.85
N ASP A 114 28.55 -5.85 -1.58
CA ASP A 114 28.51 -5.90 -3.04
C ASP A 114 28.74 -4.51 -3.67
N LYS A 115 28.87 -3.45 -2.86
CA LYS A 115 29.19 -2.10 -3.35
C LYS A 115 30.45 -2.11 -4.23
N GLY A 116 30.35 -1.52 -5.41
CA GLY A 116 31.33 -1.56 -6.49
C GLY A 116 31.12 -2.70 -7.50
N ASN A 117 30.30 -3.70 -7.16
CA ASN A 117 30.03 -4.89 -7.97
C ASN A 117 28.52 -5.23 -8.01
N ILE A 118 27.63 -4.28 -7.71
CA ILE A 118 26.18 -4.55 -7.64
C ILE A 118 25.65 -5.10 -8.98
N HIS A 119 26.24 -4.66 -10.09
CA HIS A 119 25.91 -5.14 -11.44
C HIS A 119 26.06 -6.66 -11.58
N GLU A 120 27.06 -7.29 -10.95
CA GLU A 120 27.27 -8.74 -11.02
C GLU A 120 26.12 -9.48 -10.32
N VAL A 121 25.69 -8.96 -9.17
CA VAL A 121 24.58 -9.54 -8.39
C VAL A 121 23.27 -9.41 -9.15
N ILE A 122 22.96 -8.21 -9.66
CA ILE A 122 21.74 -7.93 -10.41
C ILE A 122 21.63 -8.80 -11.67
N ASN A 123 22.73 -8.99 -12.39
CA ASN A 123 22.74 -9.78 -13.63
C ASN A 123 22.52 -11.29 -13.43
N ASN A 124 22.52 -11.78 -12.18
CA ASN A 124 22.13 -13.16 -11.88
C ASN A 124 20.61 -13.41 -11.95
N TRP A 125 19.79 -12.37 -12.06
CA TRP A 125 18.34 -12.55 -12.15
C TRP A 125 17.95 -13.31 -13.43
N PRO A 126 17.21 -14.44 -13.36
CA PRO A 126 17.03 -15.32 -14.53
C PRO A 126 16.06 -14.78 -15.60
N LYS A 127 15.32 -13.70 -15.30
CA LYS A 127 14.22 -13.17 -16.13
C LYS A 127 14.33 -11.67 -16.38
N ILE A 128 15.54 -11.18 -16.65
CA ILE A 128 15.83 -9.74 -16.85
C ILE A 128 14.87 -9.08 -17.85
N ASP A 129 14.69 -9.67 -19.03
CA ASP A 129 13.85 -9.10 -20.10
C ASP A 129 12.35 -9.01 -19.75
N GLU A 130 11.88 -9.86 -18.83
CA GLU A 130 10.48 -9.91 -18.42
C GLU A 130 10.18 -8.99 -17.24
N ALA A 131 11.18 -8.51 -16.50
CA ALA A 131 11.05 -7.67 -15.33
C ALA A 131 10.32 -6.34 -15.63
N ARG A 132 9.26 -6.05 -14.89
CA ARG A 132 8.47 -4.80 -15.02
C ARG A 132 8.27 -4.08 -13.70
N ILE A 133 8.37 -4.78 -12.59
CA ILE A 133 8.22 -4.18 -11.27
C ILE A 133 9.10 -4.85 -10.24
N SER A 134 9.69 -4.02 -9.37
CA SER A 134 10.39 -4.46 -8.17
C SER A 134 9.79 -3.82 -6.95
N VAL A 135 9.73 -4.58 -5.85
CA VAL A 135 9.52 -4.03 -4.51
C VAL A 135 10.83 -4.21 -3.76
N VAL A 136 11.40 -3.10 -3.33
CA VAL A 136 12.72 -3.00 -2.71
C VAL A 136 12.55 -2.55 -1.27
N THR A 137 13.18 -3.27 -0.34
CA THR A 137 13.25 -2.91 1.08
C THR A 137 14.66 -3.09 1.62
N ASP A 138 15.07 -2.28 2.60
CA ASP A 138 16.29 -2.51 3.40
C ASP A 138 15.99 -3.13 4.78
N GLY A 139 14.71 -3.40 5.06
CA GLY A 139 14.24 -3.99 6.31
C GLY A 139 14.42 -3.11 7.54
N SER A 140 14.71 -1.82 7.40
CA SER A 140 15.01 -0.93 8.54
C SER A 140 13.77 -0.47 9.29
N ARG A 141 12.59 -0.57 8.69
CA ARG A 141 11.31 -0.23 9.33
C ARG A 141 10.18 -1.11 8.82
N ILE A 142 10.26 -2.40 9.10
CA ILE A 142 9.20 -3.34 8.69
C ILE A 142 7.92 -3.06 9.47
N LEU A 143 6.89 -2.54 8.79
CA LEU A 143 5.61 -2.19 9.41
C LEU A 143 5.82 -1.35 10.71
N GLY A 144 5.14 -1.75 11.79
CA GLY A 144 5.38 -1.26 13.16
C GLY A 144 6.32 -2.14 13.99
N LEU A 145 7.11 -3.02 13.35
CA LEU A 145 7.97 -4.02 14.01
C LEU A 145 9.44 -3.60 14.15
N GLY A 146 9.85 -2.52 13.46
CA GLY A 146 11.18 -1.93 13.55
C GLY A 146 12.18 -2.54 12.57
N ASP A 147 13.46 -2.49 12.94
CA ASP A 147 14.57 -2.97 12.11
C ASP A 147 14.64 -4.51 12.17
N LEU A 148 14.28 -5.16 11.07
CA LEU A 148 14.38 -6.62 10.91
C LEU A 148 15.51 -7.04 9.96
N GLY A 149 16.23 -6.10 9.35
CA GLY A 149 17.27 -6.39 8.35
C GLY A 149 16.74 -7.28 7.22
N ILE A 150 17.48 -8.33 6.86
CA ILE A 150 17.10 -9.22 5.76
C ILE A 150 15.77 -9.96 6.00
N ASN A 151 15.35 -10.08 7.26
CA ASN A 151 14.07 -10.68 7.61
C ASN A 151 12.87 -9.84 7.12
N GLY A 152 13.12 -8.66 6.55
CA GLY A 152 12.15 -7.84 5.84
C GLY A 152 11.72 -8.35 4.46
N MET A 153 12.47 -9.27 3.84
CA MET A 153 12.17 -9.78 2.49
C MET A 153 10.71 -10.28 2.27
N PRO A 154 10.03 -10.92 3.24
CA PRO A 154 8.62 -11.31 3.08
C PRO A 154 7.66 -10.16 2.72
N ILE A 155 7.97 -8.92 3.08
CA ILE A 155 7.16 -7.76 2.69
C ILE A 155 7.21 -7.57 1.18
N ALA A 156 8.40 -7.52 0.59
CA ALA A 156 8.57 -7.38 -0.86
C ALA A 156 7.87 -8.53 -1.61
N ILE A 157 8.02 -9.76 -1.11
CA ILE A 157 7.36 -10.96 -1.64
C ILE A 157 5.82 -10.85 -1.56
N GLY A 158 5.29 -10.43 -0.41
CA GLY A 158 3.85 -10.30 -0.17
C GLY A 158 3.21 -9.22 -1.04
N LYS A 159 3.85 -8.05 -1.15
CA LYS A 159 3.41 -6.95 -2.03
C LYS A 159 3.37 -7.40 -3.49
N LEU A 160 4.41 -8.08 -3.97
CA LEU A 160 4.43 -8.61 -5.35
C LEU A 160 3.39 -9.72 -5.58
N SER A 161 3.11 -10.53 -4.56
CA SER A 161 2.00 -11.49 -4.63
C SER A 161 0.65 -10.78 -4.80
N LEU A 162 0.46 -9.60 -4.18
CA LEU A 162 -0.73 -8.75 -4.37
C LEU A 162 -0.72 -7.98 -5.70
N TYR A 163 0.44 -7.63 -6.26
CA TYR A 163 0.51 -7.15 -7.64
C TYR A 163 0.02 -8.19 -8.65
N ILE A 164 0.37 -9.45 -8.43
CA ILE A 164 -0.02 -10.55 -9.32
C ILE A 164 -1.51 -10.87 -9.13
N ALA A 165 -1.95 -11.11 -7.89
CA ALA A 165 -3.34 -11.42 -7.60
C ALA A 165 -4.28 -10.23 -7.88
N GLY A 166 -3.92 -9.05 -7.36
CA GLY A 166 -4.75 -7.84 -7.38
C GLY A 166 -4.73 -7.10 -8.71
N ALA A 167 -3.59 -7.00 -9.38
CA ALA A 167 -3.47 -6.26 -10.65
C ALA A 167 -3.24 -7.14 -11.89
N GLY A 168 -3.10 -8.46 -11.73
CA GLY A 168 -2.81 -9.33 -12.87
C GLY A 168 -1.45 -9.04 -13.50
N ILE A 169 -0.46 -8.58 -12.72
CA ILE A 169 0.91 -8.54 -13.20
C ILE A 169 1.39 -9.99 -13.40
N ARG A 170 2.13 -10.25 -14.48
CA ARG A 170 2.69 -11.59 -14.72
C ARG A 170 3.68 -11.96 -13.61
N PRO A 171 3.63 -13.18 -13.05
CA PRO A 171 4.57 -13.61 -12.01
C PRO A 171 6.04 -13.41 -12.40
N GLU A 172 6.42 -13.75 -13.63
CA GLU A 172 7.79 -13.61 -14.14
C GLU A 172 8.24 -12.14 -14.34
N SER A 173 7.33 -11.18 -14.23
CA SER A 173 7.62 -9.74 -14.35
C SER A 173 7.93 -9.06 -13.02
N THR A 174 7.90 -9.81 -11.92
CA THR A 174 8.10 -9.29 -10.56
C THR A 174 9.49 -9.65 -10.02
N ILE A 175 10.13 -8.73 -9.28
CA ILE A 175 11.41 -8.97 -8.60
C ILE A 175 11.31 -8.48 -7.15
N PRO A 176 11.22 -9.38 -6.14
CA PRO A 176 11.38 -8.98 -4.75
C PRO A 176 12.87 -8.71 -4.48
N ILE A 177 13.20 -7.57 -3.89
CA ILE A 177 14.59 -7.21 -3.56
C ILE A 177 14.71 -6.82 -2.09
N CYS A 178 15.72 -7.38 -1.42
CA CYS A 178 16.13 -6.95 -0.09
C CYS A 178 17.57 -6.45 -0.12
N LEU A 179 17.78 -5.21 0.35
CA LEU A 179 19.09 -4.58 0.47
C LEU A 179 19.63 -4.82 1.88
N ASP A 180 20.61 -5.71 2.01
CA ASP A 180 21.21 -6.02 3.31
C ASP A 180 22.32 -5.03 3.64
N LEU A 181 21.92 -3.93 4.28
CA LEU A 181 22.80 -2.87 4.74
C LEU A 181 23.30 -3.09 6.18
N GLY A 182 23.10 -4.29 6.74
CA GLY A 182 23.23 -4.61 8.16
C GLY A 182 21.92 -4.43 8.95
N THR A 183 21.96 -4.67 10.26
CA THR A 183 20.82 -4.44 11.16
C THR A 183 21.28 -3.90 12.51
N ASN A 184 20.53 -2.97 13.07
CA ASN A 184 20.81 -2.41 14.39
C ASN A 184 20.21 -3.22 15.54
N THR A 185 19.41 -4.25 15.23
CA THR A 185 18.68 -5.07 16.20
C THR A 185 19.58 -6.18 16.77
N GLU A 186 19.93 -6.07 18.04
CA GLU A 186 20.92 -6.95 18.70
C GLU A 186 20.57 -8.44 18.63
N ARG A 187 19.29 -8.78 18.86
CA ARG A 187 18.83 -10.18 18.80
C ARG A 187 19.16 -10.87 17.47
N TYR A 188 19.21 -10.14 16.35
CA TYR A 188 19.51 -10.71 15.04
C TYR A 188 21.02 -10.82 14.79
N LEU A 189 21.82 -9.93 15.39
CA LEU A 189 23.28 -10.04 15.36
C LEU A 189 23.75 -11.29 16.12
N GLU A 190 23.05 -11.64 17.20
CA GLU A 190 23.33 -12.80 18.05
C GLU A 190 22.67 -14.10 17.56
N ASP A 191 21.65 -14.02 16.71
CA ASP A 191 20.90 -15.19 16.24
C ASP A 191 21.74 -16.04 15.25
N PRO A 192 22.05 -17.31 15.57
CA PRO A 192 22.83 -18.19 14.69
C PRO A 192 22.08 -18.56 13.40
N LEU A 193 20.76 -18.41 13.35
CA LEU A 193 19.94 -18.65 12.15
C LEU A 193 19.74 -17.41 11.31
N TYR A 194 20.10 -16.21 11.79
CA TYR A 194 19.95 -14.97 11.02
C TYR A 194 20.67 -15.09 9.67
N LEU A 195 19.91 -14.84 8.59
CA LEU A 195 20.38 -14.98 7.20
C LEU A 195 21.20 -13.79 6.71
N GLY A 196 21.14 -12.64 7.41
CA GLY A 196 21.75 -11.40 6.95
C GLY A 196 23.14 -11.18 7.53
N LEU A 197 23.75 -10.06 7.15
CA LEU A 197 25.03 -9.62 7.69
C LEU A 197 24.90 -9.35 9.20
N ARG A 198 25.72 -10.05 9.99
CA ARG A 198 25.86 -9.82 11.43
C ARG A 198 26.75 -8.61 11.72
N GLN A 199 26.30 -7.44 11.24
CA GLN A 199 26.92 -6.15 11.50
C GLN A 199 25.84 -5.07 11.68
N LYS A 200 26.17 -3.99 12.41
CA LYS A 200 25.33 -2.80 12.48
C LYS A 200 25.15 -2.17 11.10
N ARG A 201 24.08 -1.40 10.93
CA ARG A 201 23.82 -0.72 9.65
C ARG A 201 24.99 0.18 9.27
N ALA A 202 25.31 0.19 7.97
CA ALA A 202 26.34 1.06 7.42
C ALA A 202 26.04 2.54 7.70
N SER A 203 27.06 3.39 7.56
CA SER A 203 26.89 4.84 7.76
C SER A 203 25.93 5.46 6.73
N ASP A 204 25.31 6.58 7.05
CA ASP A 204 24.36 7.25 6.14
C ASP A 204 24.98 7.60 4.78
N GLN A 205 26.24 8.05 4.78
CA GLN A 205 26.99 8.34 3.57
C GLN A 205 27.21 7.07 2.74
N GLU A 206 27.67 5.99 3.37
CA GLU A 206 27.98 4.73 2.69
C GLU A 206 26.72 4.09 2.10
N MET A 207 25.60 4.12 2.83
CA MET A 207 24.29 3.67 2.35
C MET A 207 23.80 4.52 1.17
N THR A 208 24.04 5.84 1.19
CA THR A 208 23.64 6.73 0.10
C THR A 208 24.44 6.43 -1.17
N GLU A 209 25.76 6.27 -1.07
CA GLU A 209 26.63 5.89 -2.19
C GLU A 209 26.26 4.51 -2.76
N PHE A 210 25.93 3.55 -1.89
CA PHE A 210 25.43 2.23 -2.31
C PHE A 210 24.10 2.36 -3.06
N MET A 211 23.16 3.17 -2.56
CA MET A 211 21.87 3.37 -3.22
C MET A 211 22.00 4.05 -4.57
N ASP A 212 22.95 4.97 -4.74
CA ASP A 212 23.23 5.60 -6.03
C ASP A 212 23.69 4.56 -7.07
N GLU A 213 24.64 3.70 -6.69
CA GLU A 213 25.08 2.57 -7.52
C GLU A 213 23.93 1.61 -7.82
N PHE A 214 23.19 1.19 -6.80
CA PHE A 214 22.06 0.28 -6.94
C PHE A 214 21.01 0.80 -7.92
N MET A 215 20.60 2.07 -7.79
CA MET A 215 19.59 2.66 -8.67
C MET A 215 20.09 2.79 -10.10
N TYR A 216 21.37 3.14 -10.28
CA TYR A 216 22.00 3.17 -11.60
C TYR A 216 22.01 1.78 -12.24
N GLU A 217 22.54 0.76 -11.56
CA GLU A 217 22.65 -0.60 -12.09
C GLU A 217 21.28 -1.25 -12.35
N MET A 218 20.29 -0.99 -11.49
CA MET A 218 18.91 -1.39 -11.73
C MET A 218 18.35 -0.79 -13.01
N SER A 219 18.65 0.48 -13.30
CA SER A 219 18.18 1.15 -14.52
C SER A 219 18.84 0.62 -15.80
N VAL A 220 20.10 0.19 -15.69
CA VAL A 220 20.86 -0.42 -16.80
C VAL A 220 20.36 -1.84 -17.08
N ALA A 221 20.26 -2.67 -16.04
CA ALA A 221 19.82 -4.06 -16.18
C ALA A 221 18.33 -4.18 -16.53
N PHE A 222 17.48 -3.33 -15.94
CA PHE A 222 16.03 -3.40 -16.09
C PHE A 222 15.42 -2.07 -16.60
N PRO A 223 15.68 -1.66 -17.85
CA PRO A 223 15.26 -0.34 -18.36
C PRO A 223 13.74 -0.15 -18.49
N LYS A 224 12.94 -1.20 -18.27
CA LYS A 224 11.47 -1.20 -18.35
C LYS A 224 10.81 -1.36 -16.98
N LEU A 225 11.59 -1.40 -15.91
CA LEU A 225 11.13 -1.72 -14.58
C LEU A 225 10.79 -0.46 -13.79
N MET A 226 9.66 -0.50 -13.10
CA MET A 226 9.29 0.47 -12.07
C MET A 226 9.73 -0.06 -10.70
N ILE A 227 10.20 0.84 -9.83
CA ILE A 227 10.70 0.52 -8.51
C ILE A 227 9.73 1.03 -7.46
N GLN A 228 9.27 0.15 -6.59
CA GLN A 228 8.57 0.49 -5.35
C GLN A 228 9.56 0.40 -4.19
N PHE A 229 9.73 1.50 -3.46
CA PHE A 229 10.38 1.47 -2.15
C PHE A 229 9.38 1.14 -1.06
N GLU A 230 9.79 0.27 -0.13
CA GLU A 230 8.96 -0.24 0.94
C GLU A 230 9.75 -0.41 2.23
N ASP A 231 9.16 -0.01 3.36
CA ASP A 231 9.62 -0.28 4.72
C ASP A 231 11.08 0.17 5.01
N PHE A 232 11.48 1.28 4.37
CA PHE A 232 12.69 2.02 4.75
C PHE A 232 12.44 2.85 6.01
N SER A 233 13.50 3.13 6.77
CA SER A 233 13.47 4.08 7.88
C SER A 233 12.92 5.42 7.37
N THR A 234 12.15 6.12 8.21
CA THR A 234 11.43 7.32 7.77
C THR A 234 12.34 8.31 7.04
N ASP A 235 13.50 8.60 7.63
CA ASP A 235 14.42 9.59 7.07
C ASP A 235 14.97 9.13 5.71
N ASN A 236 15.32 7.85 5.58
CA ASN A 236 15.78 7.27 4.31
C ASN A 236 14.67 7.19 3.27
N ALA A 237 13.43 6.87 3.66
CA ALA A 237 12.29 6.81 2.75
C ALA A 237 12.07 8.17 2.05
N PHE A 238 12.05 9.27 2.82
CA PHE A 238 11.93 10.62 2.25
C PHE A 238 13.18 11.02 1.45
N LYS A 239 14.38 10.77 1.99
CA LYS A 239 15.65 11.09 1.33
C LYS A 239 15.75 10.42 -0.04
N TYR A 240 15.49 9.12 -0.12
CA TYR A 240 15.62 8.34 -1.36
C TYR A 240 14.49 8.64 -2.34
N LEU A 241 13.25 8.85 -1.86
CA LEU A 241 12.17 9.29 -2.74
C LEU A 241 12.52 10.62 -3.42
N GLU A 242 12.93 11.63 -2.65
CA GLU A 242 13.28 12.95 -3.20
C GLU A 242 14.48 12.88 -4.15
N ARG A 243 15.49 12.07 -3.82
CA ARG A 243 16.70 11.91 -4.62
C ARG A 243 16.44 11.25 -5.97
N TYR A 244 15.52 10.30 -6.06
CA TYR A 244 15.39 9.41 -7.23
C TYR A 244 14.14 9.62 -8.08
N ARG A 245 13.06 10.21 -7.54
CA ARG A 245 11.76 10.35 -8.22
C ARG A 245 11.77 11.09 -9.55
N ASN A 246 12.74 11.98 -9.76
CA ASN A 246 12.86 12.77 -11.00
C ASN A 246 13.77 12.11 -12.04
N THR A 247 14.49 11.05 -11.66
CA THR A 247 15.47 10.35 -12.51
C THR A 247 14.96 8.98 -12.94
N TYR A 248 14.25 8.29 -12.05
CA TYR A 248 13.79 6.91 -12.24
C TYR A 248 12.27 6.78 -12.05
N PRO A 249 11.62 5.76 -12.65
CA PRO A 249 10.24 5.41 -12.34
C PRO A 249 10.17 4.76 -10.96
N VAL A 250 10.22 5.58 -9.92
CA VAL A 250 10.19 5.15 -8.52
C VAL A 250 9.02 5.78 -7.78
N PHE A 251 8.41 5.00 -6.89
CA PHE A 251 7.47 5.51 -5.90
C PHE A 251 7.73 4.84 -4.54
N ASN A 252 7.32 5.50 -3.46
CA ASN A 252 7.40 4.92 -2.11
C ASN A 252 6.00 4.66 -1.58
N ASP A 253 5.69 3.41 -1.25
CA ASP A 253 4.32 3.03 -0.87
C ASP A 253 3.94 3.53 0.54
N ASP A 254 4.89 3.61 1.45
CA ASP A 254 4.66 4.11 2.82
C ASP A 254 4.28 5.59 2.85
N ILE A 255 4.87 6.38 1.95
CA ILE A 255 4.63 7.83 1.82
C ILE A 255 3.46 8.09 0.87
N GLN A 256 3.60 7.65 -0.39
CA GLN A 256 2.66 8.00 -1.46
C GLN A 256 1.45 7.06 -1.47
N GLY A 257 1.64 5.75 -1.30
CA GLY A 257 0.55 4.78 -1.30
C GLY A 257 -0.39 4.93 -0.10
N THR A 258 0.17 5.07 1.11
CA THR A 258 -0.61 5.38 2.33
C THR A 258 -1.36 6.70 2.20
N GLY A 259 -0.69 7.73 1.67
CA GLY A 259 -1.32 9.02 1.38
C GLY A 259 -2.52 8.90 0.45
N ALA A 260 -2.34 8.20 -0.67
CA ALA A 260 -3.38 8.02 -1.69
C ALA A 260 -4.59 7.23 -1.16
N VAL A 261 -4.38 6.17 -0.38
CA VAL A 261 -5.52 5.42 0.16
C VAL A 261 -6.29 6.25 1.19
N VAL A 262 -5.61 6.97 2.08
CA VAL A 262 -6.28 7.83 3.06
C VAL A 262 -7.03 8.97 2.37
N LEU A 263 -6.44 9.57 1.34
CA LEU A 263 -7.10 10.58 0.51
C LEU A 263 -8.36 10.03 -0.16
N SER A 264 -8.34 8.79 -0.65
CA SER A 264 -9.48 8.16 -1.30
C SER A 264 -10.65 7.97 -0.31
N GLY A 265 -10.38 7.38 0.85
CA GLY A 265 -11.41 7.20 1.87
C GLY A 265 -11.92 8.52 2.41
N PHE A 266 -11.03 9.51 2.56
CA PHE A 266 -11.41 10.86 2.98
C PHE A 266 -12.31 11.54 1.95
N PHE A 267 -12.04 11.39 0.64
CA PHE A 267 -12.91 11.93 -0.42
C PHE A 267 -14.34 11.40 -0.30
N ASN A 268 -14.51 10.09 -0.14
CA ASN A 268 -15.83 9.48 0.02
C ASN A 268 -16.50 9.89 1.33
N ALA A 269 -15.74 9.94 2.43
CA ALA A 269 -16.24 10.38 3.72
C ALA A 269 -16.68 11.86 3.69
N ALA A 270 -15.88 12.73 3.08
CA ALA A 270 -16.17 14.14 2.93
C ALA A 270 -17.45 14.36 2.10
N LYS A 271 -17.63 13.64 0.98
CA LYS A 271 -18.87 13.67 0.18
C LYS A 271 -20.09 13.28 1.02
N LEU A 272 -20.00 12.21 1.80
CA LEU A 272 -21.09 11.74 2.67
C LEU A 272 -21.38 12.71 3.83
N SER A 273 -20.35 13.26 4.45
CA SER A 273 -20.46 14.23 5.55
C SER A 273 -21.03 15.57 5.08
N SER A 274 -20.58 16.05 3.92
CA SER A 274 -21.12 17.25 3.26
C SER A 274 -22.59 17.05 2.87
N ALA A 275 -22.95 15.91 2.27
CA ALA A 275 -24.34 15.60 1.91
C ALA A 275 -25.28 15.59 3.14
N ALA A 276 -24.81 15.08 4.28
CA ALA A 276 -25.60 15.05 5.51
C ALA A 276 -25.73 16.41 6.21
N SER A 277 -24.74 17.30 6.05
CA SER A 277 -24.71 18.60 6.74
C SER A 277 -25.18 19.77 5.88
N GLY A 278 -25.20 19.62 4.55
CA GLY A 278 -25.43 20.71 3.60
C GLY A 278 -24.23 21.65 3.43
N ASN A 279 -23.09 21.36 4.05
CA ASN A 279 -21.88 22.15 3.94
C ASN A 279 -21.10 21.82 2.65
N PRO A 280 -20.38 22.78 2.05
CA PRO A 280 -19.55 22.53 0.88
C PRO A 280 -18.27 21.75 1.24
N LEU A 281 -17.72 21.01 0.27
CA LEU A 281 -16.54 20.15 0.47
C LEU A 281 -15.32 20.94 0.97
N ASP A 282 -15.12 22.17 0.50
CA ASP A 282 -14.02 23.04 0.89
C ASP A 282 -14.11 23.58 2.33
N SER A 283 -15.26 23.42 2.99
CA SER A 283 -15.46 23.85 4.38
C SER A 283 -14.91 22.86 5.41
N HIS A 284 -14.55 21.64 4.99
CA HIS A 284 -14.02 20.63 5.88
C HIS A 284 -12.78 21.11 6.65
N ARG A 285 -12.67 20.64 7.89
CA ARG A 285 -11.55 20.94 8.80
C ARG A 285 -11.02 19.64 9.36
N ILE A 286 -9.73 19.38 9.18
CA ILE A 286 -9.09 18.11 9.54
C ILE A 286 -8.20 18.32 10.77
N LEU A 287 -8.49 17.61 11.85
CA LEU A 287 -7.68 17.58 13.06
C LEU A 287 -6.90 16.26 13.12
N PHE A 288 -5.58 16.36 13.10
CA PHE A 288 -4.68 15.23 13.30
C PHE A 288 -4.29 15.12 14.77
N PHE A 289 -4.48 13.94 15.34
CA PHE A 289 -3.94 13.54 16.63
C PHE A 289 -2.66 12.72 16.40
N GLY A 290 -1.51 13.36 16.60
CA GLY A 290 -0.19 12.85 16.24
C GLY A 290 0.48 13.70 15.15
N ALA A 291 1.50 14.47 15.53
CA ALA A 291 2.26 15.33 14.62
C ALA A 291 3.65 14.77 14.23
N GLY A 292 3.74 13.44 14.12
CA GLY A 292 4.94 12.78 13.61
C GLY A 292 5.04 12.86 12.08
N SER A 293 6.14 12.34 11.52
CA SER A 293 6.39 12.30 10.07
C SER A 293 5.25 11.65 9.28
N ALA A 294 4.69 10.53 9.77
CA ALA A 294 3.55 9.86 9.15
C ALA A 294 2.30 10.75 9.11
N GLY A 295 1.98 11.42 10.23
CA GLY A 295 0.89 12.40 10.32
C GLY A 295 1.06 13.54 9.31
N VAL A 296 2.25 14.12 9.26
CA VAL A 296 2.59 15.22 8.34
C VAL A 296 2.52 14.77 6.88
N GLY A 297 3.02 13.57 6.55
CA GLY A 297 2.94 13.02 5.20
C GLY A 297 1.50 12.80 4.72
N VAL A 298 0.65 12.19 5.56
CA VAL A 298 -0.78 12.03 5.26
C VAL A 298 -1.48 13.39 5.14
N ALA A 299 -1.17 14.34 6.01
CA ALA A 299 -1.73 15.69 5.94
C ALA A 299 -1.37 16.42 4.64
N GLN A 300 -0.13 16.31 4.18
CA GLN A 300 0.29 16.87 2.89
C GLN A 300 -0.53 16.29 1.72
N GLN A 301 -0.82 15.00 1.77
CA GLN A 301 -1.63 14.32 0.75
C GLN A 301 -3.11 14.73 0.83
N LEU A 302 -3.64 14.93 2.04
CA LEU A 302 -5.00 15.45 2.22
C LEU A 302 -5.17 16.92 1.81
N MET A 303 -4.10 17.69 1.65
CA MET A 303 -4.21 19.02 1.04
C MET A 303 -4.72 18.94 -0.40
N SER A 304 -4.38 17.88 -1.14
CA SER A 304 -4.84 17.66 -2.52
C SER A 304 -6.37 17.61 -2.61
N PHE A 305 -7.07 17.10 -1.58
CA PHE A 305 -8.53 17.16 -1.52
C PHE A 305 -9.06 18.60 -1.70
N PHE A 306 -8.50 19.55 -0.95
CA PHE A 306 -8.93 20.95 -0.99
C PHE A 306 -8.48 21.65 -2.28
N ILE A 307 -7.26 21.36 -2.74
CA ILE A 307 -6.73 21.93 -3.99
C ILE A 307 -7.59 21.51 -5.19
N LEU A 308 -8.06 20.25 -5.21
CA LEU A 308 -8.99 19.76 -6.23
C LEU A 308 -10.37 20.42 -6.17
N GLN A 309 -10.75 21.01 -5.03
CA GLN A 309 -11.94 21.88 -4.93
C GLN A 309 -11.65 23.34 -5.34
N GLY A 310 -10.43 23.65 -5.78
CA GLY A 310 -10.02 24.97 -6.25
C GLY A 310 -9.36 25.85 -5.18
N LEU A 311 -9.08 25.32 -3.98
CA LEU A 311 -8.43 26.12 -2.94
C LEU A 311 -6.94 26.31 -3.24
N PRO A 312 -6.40 27.53 -3.03
CA PRO A 312 -4.96 27.74 -3.04
C PRO A 312 -4.26 26.87 -1.99
N LYS A 313 -3.02 26.44 -2.28
CA LYS A 313 -2.23 25.58 -1.39
C LYS A 313 -2.15 26.07 0.05
N GLU A 314 -1.98 27.38 0.28
CA GLU A 314 -1.94 27.94 1.62
C GLU A 314 -3.29 27.90 2.35
N GLU A 315 -4.41 28.04 1.64
CA GLU A 315 -5.73 27.87 2.25
C GLU A 315 -6.01 26.40 2.56
N ALA A 316 -5.63 25.48 1.67
CA ALA A 316 -5.68 24.04 1.93
C ALA A 316 -4.88 23.66 3.18
N ARG A 317 -3.67 24.21 3.33
CA ARG A 317 -2.83 24.04 4.54
C ARG A 317 -3.55 24.54 5.79
N ARG A 318 -4.26 25.67 5.70
CA ARG A 318 -5.08 26.23 6.79
C ARG A 318 -6.32 25.40 7.13
N ARG A 319 -6.70 24.39 6.34
CA ARG A 319 -7.75 23.41 6.69
C ARG A 319 -7.25 22.24 7.52
N VAL A 320 -5.97 22.23 7.89
CA VAL A 320 -5.36 21.17 8.69
C VAL A 320 -4.85 21.72 10.03
N TRP A 321 -5.10 20.97 11.09
CA TRP A 321 -4.65 21.22 12.45
C TRP A 321 -3.96 19.98 13.01
N PHE A 322 -2.98 20.18 13.89
CA PHE A 322 -2.26 19.10 14.55
C PHE A 322 -2.30 19.23 16.07
N VAL A 323 -2.38 18.08 16.73
CA VAL A 323 -2.19 17.90 18.16
C VAL A 323 -0.99 16.96 18.35
N ASP A 324 -0.07 17.32 19.23
CA ASP A 324 1.01 16.44 19.66
C ASP A 324 1.02 16.25 21.18
N SER A 325 2.08 15.66 21.73
CA SER A 325 2.20 15.43 23.17
C SER A 325 2.15 16.70 24.03
N GLN A 326 2.31 17.89 23.44
CA GLN A 326 2.19 19.18 24.12
C GLN A 326 0.90 19.92 23.78
N GLY A 327 -0.07 19.27 23.11
CA GLY A 327 -1.34 19.86 22.71
C GLY A 327 -1.36 20.42 21.29
N LEU A 328 -2.21 21.42 21.04
CA LEU A 328 -2.37 22.06 19.73
C LEU A 328 -1.03 22.62 19.21
N VAL A 329 -0.72 22.41 17.93
CA VAL A 329 0.53 22.88 17.30
C VAL A 329 0.35 24.26 16.66
N TYR A 330 1.07 25.26 17.17
CA TYR A 330 1.02 26.66 16.72
C TYR A 330 2.37 27.37 16.90
N ASN A 331 2.60 28.45 16.15
CA ASN A 331 3.90 29.13 16.07
C ASN A 331 4.36 29.73 17.40
N ALA A 332 3.43 30.37 18.14
CA ALA A 332 3.75 31.02 19.42
C ALA A 332 4.04 30.02 20.57
N ARG A 333 3.91 28.70 20.33
CA ARG A 333 4.16 27.63 21.32
C ARG A 333 5.64 27.39 21.60
N GLY A 334 6.55 28.03 20.86
CA GLY A 334 8.00 27.91 21.03
C GLY A 334 8.66 26.97 20.01
N ARG A 335 9.73 26.26 20.42
CA ARG A 335 10.55 25.46 19.49
C ARG A 335 9.78 24.21 19.02
N LEU A 336 9.48 24.18 17.72
CA LEU A 336 8.88 23.02 17.04
C LEU A 336 9.94 22.23 16.26
N ALA A 337 9.73 20.92 16.15
CA ALA A 337 10.49 20.08 15.22
C ALA A 337 10.21 20.52 13.76
N GLU A 338 11.19 20.39 12.87
CA GLU A 338 11.14 20.94 11.51
C GLU A 338 9.88 20.49 10.73
N HIS A 339 9.58 19.19 10.77
CA HIS A 339 8.41 18.63 10.10
C HIS A 339 7.06 19.18 10.59
N LYS A 340 6.98 19.73 11.82
CA LYS A 340 5.75 20.31 12.37
C LYS A 340 5.51 21.76 11.94
N LYS A 341 6.59 22.48 11.60
CA LYS A 341 6.52 23.92 11.31
C LYS A 341 5.58 24.24 10.16
N TYR A 342 5.54 23.39 9.13
CA TYR A 342 4.71 23.60 7.96
C TYR A 342 3.21 23.72 8.31
N PHE A 343 2.69 22.88 9.21
CA PHE A 343 1.29 22.88 9.64
C PHE A 343 1.03 23.63 10.95
N ALA A 344 2.04 24.28 11.51
CA ALA A 344 1.86 25.09 12.71
C ALA A 344 0.93 26.27 12.42
N ARG A 345 -0.06 26.46 13.30
CA ARG A 345 -1.01 27.58 13.21
C ARG A 345 -0.31 28.90 13.49
N ASP A 346 -0.47 29.86 12.57
CA ASP A 346 -0.06 31.26 12.71
C ASP A 346 -1.22 32.16 13.15
N ASP A 347 -2.44 31.63 13.15
CA ASP A 347 -3.70 32.30 13.48
C ASP A 347 -4.22 32.00 14.90
N TYR A 348 -3.40 31.32 15.72
CA TYR A 348 -3.71 31.02 17.12
C TYR A 348 -2.73 31.72 18.08
N SER A 349 -3.27 32.57 18.95
CA SER A 349 -2.51 33.31 19.99
C SER A 349 -3.05 33.11 21.41
N GLY A 350 -3.91 32.10 21.61
CA GLY A 350 -4.49 31.79 22.91
C GLY A 350 -3.54 31.02 23.84
N PRO A 351 -3.98 30.72 25.08
CA PRO A 351 -3.21 29.90 26.01
C PRO A 351 -3.01 28.47 25.48
N PRO A 352 -1.96 27.74 25.87
CA PRO A 352 -1.76 26.36 25.43
C PRO A 352 -3.00 25.48 25.67
N MET A 353 -3.54 24.88 24.60
CA MET A 353 -4.62 23.90 24.69
C MET A 353 -4.04 22.49 24.62
N THR A 354 -4.18 21.71 25.69
CA THR A 354 -3.67 20.33 25.79
C THR A 354 -4.77 19.27 25.81
N ASN A 355 -5.98 19.63 26.24
CA ASN A 355 -7.12 18.72 26.25
C ASN A 355 -7.73 18.57 24.84
N LEU A 356 -7.85 17.33 24.35
CA LEU A 356 -8.34 17.06 23.00
C LEU A 356 -9.80 17.50 22.78
N VAL A 357 -10.66 17.36 23.78
CA VAL A 357 -12.08 17.78 23.72
C VAL A 357 -12.17 19.30 23.56
N ASP A 358 -11.37 20.06 24.31
CA ASP A 358 -11.33 21.52 24.18
C ASP A 358 -10.80 21.97 22.82
N ILE A 359 -9.78 21.28 22.30
CA ILE A 359 -9.26 21.52 20.95
C ILE A 359 -10.34 21.23 19.89
N ILE A 360 -11.10 20.14 20.02
CA ILE A 360 -12.21 19.82 19.11
C ILE A 360 -13.29 20.89 19.18
N LYS A 361 -13.66 21.37 20.37
CA LYS A 361 -14.65 22.45 20.53
C LYS A 361 -14.19 23.77 19.92
N TYR A 362 -12.89 24.06 19.98
CA TYR A 362 -12.29 25.25 19.38
C TYR A 362 -12.19 25.14 17.85
N VAL A 363 -11.54 24.09 17.34
CA VAL A 363 -11.29 23.89 15.91
C VAL A 363 -12.58 23.58 15.16
N LYS A 364 -13.54 22.92 15.82
CA LYS A 364 -14.76 22.35 15.24
C LYS A 364 -14.46 21.52 13.99
N PRO A 365 -13.60 20.48 14.09
CA PRO A 365 -13.21 19.67 12.95
C PRO A 365 -14.38 18.83 12.46
N THR A 366 -14.44 18.61 11.15
CA THR A 366 -15.33 17.63 10.53
C THR A 366 -14.71 16.24 10.48
N ALA A 367 -13.38 16.19 10.57
CA ALA A 367 -12.61 14.96 10.54
C ALA A 367 -11.54 14.92 11.62
N LEU A 368 -11.45 13.79 12.31
CA LEU A 368 -10.44 13.48 13.32
C LEU A 368 -9.63 12.27 12.88
N LEU A 369 -8.33 12.46 12.62
CA LEU A 369 -7.41 11.43 12.14
C LEU A 369 -6.37 11.10 13.22
N GLY A 370 -6.23 9.82 13.55
CA GLY A 370 -5.30 9.32 14.56
C GLY A 370 -4.06 8.69 13.94
N LEU A 371 -2.88 9.27 14.21
CA LEU A 371 -1.56 8.78 13.79
C LEU A 371 -0.57 8.93 14.95
N SER A 372 -1.03 8.65 16.16
CA SER A 372 -0.33 8.89 17.42
C SER A 372 0.30 7.65 18.04
N THR A 373 -0.17 6.46 17.66
CA THR A 373 0.09 5.16 18.33
C THR A 373 -0.36 5.08 19.79
N ILE A 374 -1.19 6.03 20.25
CA ILE A 374 -1.74 6.04 21.60
C ILE A 374 -3.12 5.36 21.57
N SER A 375 -3.13 4.12 22.04
CA SER A 375 -4.34 3.30 22.16
C SER A 375 -5.39 3.99 23.05
N GLY A 376 -6.65 4.01 22.60
CA GLY A 376 -7.76 4.58 23.36
C GLY A 376 -7.75 6.11 23.49
N ALA A 377 -6.92 6.82 22.72
CA ALA A 377 -6.89 8.28 22.73
C ALA A 377 -8.21 8.93 22.30
N PHE A 378 -8.97 8.28 21.42
CA PHE A 378 -10.32 8.72 21.04
C PHE A 378 -11.32 8.10 22.00
N THR A 379 -11.38 8.66 23.22
CA THR A 379 -12.32 8.25 24.26
C THR A 379 -13.77 8.46 23.83
N SER A 380 -14.71 7.88 24.59
CA SER A 380 -16.16 8.09 24.38
C SER A 380 -16.52 9.58 24.35
N GLU A 381 -15.94 10.39 25.25
CA GLU A 381 -16.16 11.84 25.29
C GLU A 381 -15.63 12.55 24.03
N VAL A 382 -14.47 12.14 23.51
CA VAL A 382 -13.91 12.68 22.26
C VAL A 382 -14.82 12.35 21.08
N ILE A 383 -15.27 11.10 20.97
CA ILE A 383 -16.14 10.63 19.88
C ILE A 383 -17.51 11.32 19.95
N GLN A 384 -18.10 11.42 21.14
CA GLN A 384 -19.37 12.13 21.36
C GLN A 384 -19.24 13.62 21.05
N THR A 385 -18.10 14.24 21.38
CA THR A 385 -17.84 15.64 21.03
C THR A 385 -17.81 15.81 19.51
N MET A 386 -17.14 14.92 18.78
CA MET A 386 -17.17 14.92 17.31
C MET A 386 -18.58 14.75 16.75
N ALA A 387 -19.39 13.85 17.32
CA ALA A 387 -20.79 13.63 16.93
C ALA A 387 -21.69 14.83 17.24
N SER A 388 -21.44 15.55 18.33
CA SER A 388 -22.25 16.71 18.73
C SER A 388 -22.14 17.90 17.78
N ILE A 389 -21.04 18.00 17.03
CA ILE A 389 -20.77 19.11 16.11
C ILE A 389 -20.89 18.72 14.63
N ASN A 390 -21.04 17.42 14.31
CA ASN A 390 -21.12 16.92 12.94
C ASN A 390 -22.26 15.89 12.81
N ALA A 391 -23.15 16.08 11.83
CA ALA A 391 -24.22 15.11 11.54
C ALA A 391 -23.68 13.70 11.20
N ARG A 392 -22.58 13.65 10.45
CA ARG A 392 -21.79 12.42 10.20
C ARG A 392 -20.31 12.72 10.43
N PRO A 393 -19.77 12.43 11.62
CA PRO A 393 -18.37 12.71 11.94
C PRO A 393 -17.44 11.75 11.20
N ILE A 394 -16.34 12.26 10.65
CA ILE A 394 -15.28 11.45 10.05
C ILE A 394 -14.25 11.13 11.14
N ILE A 395 -14.07 9.84 11.47
CA ILE A 395 -13.14 9.40 12.52
C ILE A 395 -12.27 8.28 11.96
N PHE A 396 -10.99 8.57 11.73
CA PHE A 396 -10.04 7.66 11.11
C PHE A 396 -8.90 7.31 12.08
N PRO A 397 -9.01 6.22 12.87
CA PRO A 397 -7.90 5.75 13.70
C PRO A 397 -6.92 4.92 12.84
N LEU A 398 -5.86 5.57 12.37
CA LEU A 398 -4.94 5.01 11.37
C LEU A 398 -3.70 4.35 11.99
N SER A 399 -3.54 4.39 13.32
CA SER A 399 -2.43 3.73 14.00
C SER A 399 -2.51 2.20 13.88
N ASN A 400 -1.37 1.58 13.59
CA ASN A 400 -1.22 0.13 13.43
C ASN A 400 -0.23 -0.44 14.44
N PRO A 401 -0.38 -1.72 14.85
CA PRO A 401 -1.49 -2.64 14.57
C PRO A 401 -2.72 -2.32 15.45
N VAL A 402 -3.82 -3.10 15.35
CA VAL A 402 -5.09 -2.91 16.08
C VAL A 402 -4.93 -2.43 17.54
N ARG A 403 -4.00 -3.03 18.30
CA ARG A 403 -3.77 -2.67 19.73
C ARG A 403 -3.31 -1.21 19.94
N LEU A 404 -2.80 -0.54 18.91
CA LEU A 404 -2.36 0.85 18.93
C LEU A 404 -3.38 1.81 18.29
N SER A 405 -4.52 1.30 17.81
CA SER A 405 -5.61 2.10 17.24
C SER A 405 -6.18 3.06 18.27
N GLU A 406 -6.44 4.31 17.86
CA GLU A 406 -6.94 5.36 18.77
C GLU A 406 -8.34 5.07 19.33
N CYS A 407 -9.17 4.32 18.61
CA CYS A 407 -10.44 3.74 19.09
C CYS A 407 -10.76 2.44 18.32
N SER A 408 -11.73 1.68 18.84
CA SER A 408 -12.33 0.56 18.10
C SER A 408 -13.48 1.04 17.21
N PHE A 409 -13.83 0.25 16.19
CA PHE A 409 -15.01 0.53 15.37
C PHE A 409 -16.31 0.44 16.19
N ASN A 410 -16.40 -0.49 17.14
CA ASN A 410 -17.55 -0.61 18.05
C ASN A 410 -17.78 0.68 18.84
N ASP A 411 -16.75 1.21 19.49
CA ASP A 411 -16.87 2.44 20.29
C ASP A 411 -17.26 3.63 19.40
N ALA A 412 -16.70 3.71 18.20
CA ALA A 412 -17.03 4.74 17.23
C ALA A 412 -18.51 4.66 16.79
N VAL A 413 -19.04 3.47 16.53
CA VAL A 413 -20.45 3.26 16.17
C VAL A 413 -21.36 3.62 17.35
N GLU A 414 -21.10 3.07 18.53
CA GLU A 414 -21.93 3.26 19.72
C GLU A 414 -22.02 4.75 20.10
N HIS A 415 -20.87 5.43 20.17
CA HIS A 415 -20.80 6.81 20.65
C HIS A 415 -21.14 7.87 19.58
N THR A 416 -21.39 7.46 18.33
CA THR A 416 -21.95 8.32 17.27
C THR A 416 -23.37 7.93 16.86
N ASN A 417 -23.98 6.96 17.56
CA ASN A 417 -25.29 6.39 17.21
C ASN A 417 -25.33 5.91 15.74
N GLY A 418 -24.28 5.24 15.28
CA GLY A 418 -24.15 4.70 13.92
C GLY A 418 -23.83 5.70 12.81
N HIS A 419 -23.67 7.00 13.11
CA HIS A 419 -23.46 8.03 12.07
C HIS A 419 -22.01 8.19 11.62
N VAL A 420 -21.05 7.57 12.32
CA VAL A 420 -19.62 7.68 12.01
C VAL A 420 -19.28 7.26 10.57
N LEU A 421 -18.38 8.01 9.97
CA LEU A 421 -17.67 7.64 8.75
C LEU A 421 -16.27 7.16 9.18
N PHE A 422 -16.11 5.84 9.24
CA PHE A 422 -14.96 5.21 9.89
C PHE A 422 -14.03 4.53 8.88
N ALA A 423 -12.73 4.81 8.99
CA ALA A 423 -11.69 4.06 8.29
C ALA A 423 -10.45 3.88 9.16
N SER A 424 -9.91 2.67 9.22
CA SER A 424 -8.73 2.35 10.02
C SER A 424 -7.59 1.79 9.17
N GLY A 425 -6.37 1.82 9.71
CA GLY A 425 -5.22 1.16 9.08
C GLY A 425 -5.27 -0.37 9.21
N SER A 426 -5.75 -0.85 10.36
CA SER A 426 -5.92 -2.27 10.68
C SER A 426 -7.37 -2.73 10.49
N PRO A 427 -7.61 -4.03 10.21
CA PRO A 427 -8.96 -4.54 10.01
C PRO A 427 -9.75 -4.58 11.34
N PHE A 428 -11.03 -4.23 11.28
CA PHE A 428 -12.01 -4.42 12.35
C PHE A 428 -13.20 -5.25 11.82
N PRO A 429 -13.87 -6.02 12.69
CA PRO A 429 -15.09 -6.73 12.30
C PRO A 429 -16.25 -5.75 12.06
N GLU A 430 -17.19 -6.15 11.20
CA GLU A 430 -18.48 -5.51 11.05
C GLU A 430 -19.26 -5.44 12.37
N GLN A 431 -20.20 -4.51 12.48
CA GLN A 431 -21.01 -4.28 13.69
C GLN A 431 -22.49 -4.28 13.35
N GLU A 432 -23.28 -5.05 14.10
CA GLU A 432 -24.73 -4.96 14.08
C GLU A 432 -25.18 -3.78 14.94
N PHE A 433 -25.90 -2.82 14.34
CA PHE A 433 -26.41 -1.65 15.04
C PHE A 433 -27.82 -1.31 14.58
N GLN A 434 -28.77 -1.27 15.52
CA GLN A 434 -30.18 -0.94 15.27
C GLN A 434 -30.83 -1.73 14.10
N GLY A 435 -30.45 -3.01 13.95
CA GLY A 435 -30.98 -3.90 12.91
C GLY A 435 -30.35 -3.72 11.53
N SER A 436 -29.22 -3.01 11.43
CA SER A 436 -28.40 -2.89 10.22
C SER A 436 -26.95 -3.26 10.50
N THR A 437 -26.31 -3.95 9.56
CA THR A 437 -24.88 -4.24 9.60
C THR A 437 -24.08 -3.04 9.08
N LEU A 438 -23.15 -2.55 9.89
CA LEU A 438 -22.22 -1.48 9.54
C LEU A 438 -20.82 -2.05 9.30
N TYR A 439 -20.13 -1.53 8.29
CA TYR A 439 -18.84 -2.02 7.84
C TYR A 439 -17.74 -0.97 8.04
N PRO A 440 -16.63 -1.29 8.72
CA PRO A 440 -15.52 -0.37 8.84
C PRO A 440 -14.75 -0.31 7.51
N GLY A 441 -14.37 0.90 7.09
CA GLY A 441 -13.40 1.06 6.02
C GLY A 441 -12.00 0.62 6.46
N GLN A 442 -11.22 0.04 5.55
CA GLN A 442 -9.80 -0.24 5.78
C GLN A 442 -8.94 0.54 4.79
N GLY A 443 -8.28 1.59 5.27
CA GLY A 443 -7.38 2.43 4.49
C GLY A 443 -6.01 1.79 4.31
N ASN A 444 -5.95 0.67 3.59
CA ASN A 444 -4.72 -0.06 3.32
C ASN A 444 -4.21 0.17 1.90
N ASN A 445 -2.90 0.42 1.75
CA ASN A 445 -2.24 0.68 0.47
C ASN A 445 -2.38 -0.45 -0.56
N MET A 446 -2.81 -1.66 -0.17
CA MET A 446 -3.16 -2.75 -1.08
C MET A 446 -4.19 -2.38 -2.16
N TYR A 447 -5.03 -1.37 -1.91
CA TYR A 447 -5.95 -0.86 -2.93
C TYR A 447 -5.27 0.02 -3.97
N ILE A 448 -4.13 0.62 -3.65
CA ILE A 448 -3.46 1.63 -4.49
C ILE A 448 -2.32 1.02 -5.29
N PHE A 449 -1.34 0.42 -4.62
CA PHE A 449 -0.09 0.04 -5.28
C PHE A 449 -0.31 -0.89 -6.49
N PRO A 450 -1.23 -1.89 -6.47
CA PRO A 450 -1.42 -2.77 -7.62
C PRO A 450 -1.83 -2.00 -8.87
N GLY A 451 -2.80 -1.08 -8.74
CA GLY A 451 -3.29 -0.24 -9.83
C GLY A 451 -2.25 0.77 -10.31
N VAL A 452 -1.50 1.39 -9.38
CA VAL A 452 -0.40 2.31 -9.73
C VAL A 452 0.66 1.58 -10.56
N GLY A 453 1.13 0.41 -10.10
CA GLY A 453 2.12 -0.34 -10.85
C GLY A 453 1.59 -0.87 -12.18
N LEU A 454 0.34 -1.35 -12.24
CA LEU A 454 -0.28 -1.75 -13.50
C LEU A 454 -0.33 -0.60 -14.52
N GLY A 455 -0.79 0.57 -14.09
CA GLY A 455 -0.85 1.77 -14.92
C GLY A 455 0.54 2.23 -15.38
N ALA A 456 1.51 2.26 -14.46
CA ALA A 456 2.89 2.62 -14.76
C ALA A 456 3.54 1.68 -15.80
N ILE A 457 3.32 0.37 -15.67
CA ILE A 457 3.88 -0.65 -16.58
C ILE A 457 3.24 -0.55 -17.96
N ILE A 458 1.91 -0.46 -18.02
CA ILE A 458 1.17 -0.38 -19.29
C ILE A 458 1.46 0.94 -20.01
N GLY A 459 1.47 2.06 -19.26
CA GLY A 459 1.83 3.39 -19.76
C GLY A 459 3.32 3.56 -20.10
N ARG A 460 4.18 2.62 -19.67
CA ARG A 460 5.65 2.68 -19.82
C ARG A 460 6.23 3.99 -19.29
N VAL A 461 5.78 4.41 -18.13
CA VAL A 461 6.08 5.74 -17.59
C VAL A 461 7.57 5.91 -17.31
N LYS A 462 8.10 7.12 -17.52
CA LYS A 462 9.49 7.46 -17.22
C LYS A 462 9.72 7.85 -15.75
N SER A 463 8.67 8.32 -15.08
CA SER A 463 8.64 8.73 -13.67
C SER A 463 7.23 8.53 -13.12
N VAL A 464 7.10 8.40 -11.80
CA VAL A 464 5.80 8.41 -11.11
C VAL A 464 5.60 9.79 -10.48
N THR A 465 4.63 10.57 -11.00
CA THR A 465 4.37 11.95 -10.55
C THR A 465 3.36 11.99 -9.42
N ASP A 466 3.32 13.09 -8.66
CA ASP A 466 2.29 13.28 -7.63
C ASP A 466 0.87 13.28 -8.24
N ALA A 467 0.71 13.87 -9.43
CA ALA A 467 -0.56 13.83 -10.17
C ALA A 467 -1.02 12.41 -10.51
N MET A 468 -0.11 11.47 -10.78
CA MET A 468 -0.45 10.06 -10.97
C MET A 468 -0.90 9.40 -9.67
N VAL A 469 -0.26 9.71 -8.54
CA VAL A 469 -0.64 9.20 -7.22
C VAL A 469 -2.01 9.75 -6.79
N GLU A 470 -2.26 11.04 -7.03
CA GLU A 470 -3.56 11.68 -6.82
C GLU A 470 -4.64 11.05 -7.71
N ALA A 471 -4.35 10.83 -8.99
CA ALA A 471 -5.28 10.15 -9.90
C ALA A 471 -5.58 8.71 -9.46
N ALA A 472 -4.61 8.01 -8.88
CA ALA A 472 -4.84 6.68 -8.30
C ALA A 472 -5.81 6.75 -7.11
N SER A 473 -5.66 7.75 -6.25
CA SER A 473 -6.57 8.00 -5.13
C SER A 473 -8.00 8.28 -5.59
N LEU A 474 -8.18 9.15 -6.60
CA LEU A 474 -9.49 9.44 -7.18
C LEU A 474 -10.09 8.22 -7.88
N GLY A 475 -9.26 7.46 -8.62
CA GLY A 475 -9.67 6.21 -9.26
C GLY A 475 -10.19 5.18 -8.25
N LEU A 476 -9.57 5.09 -7.07
CA LEU A 476 -10.08 4.25 -5.98
C LEU A 476 -11.40 4.80 -5.43
N ALA A 477 -11.47 6.10 -5.14
CA ALA A 477 -12.67 6.73 -4.57
C ALA A 477 -13.90 6.55 -5.46
N ASP A 478 -13.71 6.63 -6.78
CA ASP A 478 -14.78 6.51 -7.76
C ASP A 478 -15.13 5.05 -8.14
N SER A 479 -14.34 4.06 -7.71
CA SER A 479 -14.55 2.63 -8.02
C SER A 479 -15.67 1.93 -7.22
N LEU A 480 -16.30 2.64 -6.28
CA LEU A 480 -17.47 2.14 -5.54
C LEU A 480 -18.66 1.91 -6.47
N THR A 481 -19.27 0.73 -6.37
CA THR A 481 -20.55 0.39 -7.00
C THR A 481 -21.72 1.08 -6.31
N ASP A 482 -22.87 1.13 -6.97
CA ASP A 482 -24.10 1.69 -6.39
C ASP A 482 -24.52 0.96 -5.10
N GLU A 483 -24.34 -0.36 -5.04
CA GLU A 483 -24.60 -1.17 -3.84
C GLU A 483 -23.68 -0.75 -2.68
N GLU A 484 -22.38 -0.64 -2.92
CA GLU A 484 -21.42 -0.23 -1.89
C GLU A 484 -21.64 1.23 -1.45
N ARG A 485 -22.04 2.12 -2.37
CA ARG A 485 -22.43 3.50 -2.05
C ARG A 485 -23.69 3.53 -1.18
N ALA A 486 -24.68 2.70 -1.49
CA ALA A 486 -25.92 2.59 -0.70
C ALA A 486 -25.64 2.06 0.71
N LEU A 487 -24.65 1.18 0.87
CA LEU A 487 -24.14 0.72 2.17
C LEU A 487 -23.26 1.75 2.89
N GLY A 488 -22.98 2.90 2.26
CA GLY A 488 -22.16 3.95 2.84
C GLY A 488 -20.68 3.59 2.99
N LEU A 489 -20.17 2.64 2.20
CA LEU A 489 -18.78 2.23 2.27
C LEU A 489 -17.84 3.36 1.81
N LEU A 490 -16.70 3.47 2.48
CA LEU A 490 -15.64 4.42 2.10
C LEU A 490 -14.67 3.86 1.08
N TYR A 491 -14.53 2.53 1.06
CA TYR A 491 -13.68 1.77 0.14
C TYR A 491 -14.49 0.61 -0.45
N PRO A 492 -14.18 0.21 -1.69
CA PRO A 492 -14.83 -0.93 -2.33
C PRO A 492 -14.46 -2.25 -1.65
N ARG A 493 -15.25 -3.29 -1.89
CA ARG A 493 -14.99 -4.64 -1.34
C ARG A 493 -13.73 -5.25 -1.97
N ILE A 494 -12.90 -5.90 -1.15
CA ILE A 494 -11.60 -6.43 -1.58
C ILE A 494 -11.72 -7.55 -2.62
N GLU A 495 -12.84 -8.27 -2.67
CA GLU A 495 -13.13 -9.27 -3.70
C GLU A 495 -13.07 -8.69 -5.12
N ARG A 496 -13.30 -7.37 -5.25
CA ARG A 496 -13.24 -6.64 -6.52
C ARG A 496 -11.85 -6.07 -6.84
N ILE A 497 -10.80 -6.45 -6.11
CA ILE A 497 -9.47 -5.80 -6.23
C ILE A 497 -8.91 -5.73 -7.67
N ARG A 498 -9.25 -6.70 -8.53
CA ARG A 498 -8.87 -6.67 -9.96
C ARG A 498 -9.58 -5.58 -10.75
N ASP A 499 -10.89 -5.46 -10.53
CA ASP A 499 -11.69 -4.40 -11.14
C ASP A 499 -11.24 -3.03 -10.63
N ILE A 500 -11.00 -2.90 -9.32
CA ILE A 500 -10.48 -1.68 -8.69
C ILE A 500 -9.11 -1.30 -9.26
N SER A 501 -8.17 -2.25 -9.34
CA SER A 501 -6.83 -2.02 -9.88
C SER A 501 -6.86 -1.60 -11.35
N MET A 502 -7.80 -2.13 -12.13
CA MET A 502 -8.01 -1.74 -13.53
C MET A 502 -8.48 -0.29 -13.66
N HIS A 503 -9.43 0.15 -12.82
CA HIS A 503 -9.91 1.54 -12.79
C HIS A 503 -8.82 2.52 -12.35
N ILE A 504 -8.03 2.15 -11.34
CA ILE A 504 -6.89 2.93 -10.88
C ILE A 504 -5.82 3.02 -11.98
N ALA A 505 -5.48 1.90 -12.62
CA ALA A 505 -4.49 1.87 -13.70
C ALA A 505 -4.88 2.79 -14.86
N ARG A 506 -6.17 2.83 -15.22
CA ARG A 506 -6.70 3.77 -16.22
C ARG A 506 -6.44 5.23 -15.81
N ALA A 507 -6.85 5.62 -14.61
CA ALA A 507 -6.66 6.98 -14.11
C ALA A 507 -5.17 7.38 -14.05
N VAL A 508 -4.30 6.44 -13.67
CA VAL A 508 -2.84 6.61 -13.64
C VAL A 508 -2.28 6.81 -15.05
N ILE A 509 -2.74 6.05 -16.05
CA ILE A 509 -2.32 6.20 -17.45
C ILE A 509 -2.75 7.58 -17.99
N GLU A 510 -3.98 7.99 -17.73
CA GLU A 510 -4.49 9.31 -18.15
C GLU A 510 -3.67 10.45 -17.52
N ALA A 511 -3.36 10.35 -16.22
CA ALA A 511 -2.51 11.31 -15.54
C ALA A 511 -1.09 11.33 -16.12
N ALA A 512 -0.51 10.17 -16.42
CA ALA A 512 0.80 10.07 -17.05
C ALA A 512 0.84 10.71 -18.44
N GLN A 513 -0.24 10.58 -19.23
CA GLN A 513 -0.39 11.22 -20.53
C GLN A 513 -0.50 12.75 -20.40
N ARG A 514 -1.29 13.25 -19.44
CA ARG A 514 -1.40 14.70 -19.17
C ARG A 514 -0.07 15.32 -18.75
N GLU A 515 0.70 14.61 -17.93
CA GLU A 515 2.01 15.04 -17.45
C GLU A 515 3.15 14.83 -18.48
N GLY A 516 2.88 14.19 -19.62
CA GLY A 516 3.89 13.90 -20.64
C GLY A 516 5.00 12.95 -20.16
N VAL A 517 4.67 12.06 -19.22
CA VAL A 517 5.60 11.06 -18.66
C VAL A 517 5.35 9.66 -19.20
N ASP A 518 4.26 9.45 -19.96
CA ASP A 518 3.97 8.19 -20.66
C ASP A 518 4.91 7.96 -21.86
N ARG A 519 5.22 6.69 -22.16
CA ARG A 519 5.99 6.29 -23.36
C ARG A 519 5.25 5.28 -24.24
N ASN A 520 4.02 4.91 -23.87
CA ASN A 520 3.19 4.01 -24.68
C ASN A 520 2.20 4.81 -25.54
N GLU A 521 2.66 5.28 -26.69
CA GLU A 521 1.88 6.15 -27.57
C GLU A 521 0.61 5.49 -28.11
N SER A 522 0.56 4.16 -28.19
CA SER A 522 -0.62 3.42 -28.65
C SER A 522 -1.85 3.58 -27.75
N LEU A 523 -1.67 4.07 -26.52
CA LEU A 523 -2.74 4.34 -25.57
C LEU A 523 -3.31 5.75 -25.72
N ARG A 524 -2.62 6.65 -26.42
CA ARG A 524 -3.02 8.06 -26.54
C ARG A 524 -4.27 8.17 -27.42
N GLY A 525 -5.24 8.96 -26.97
CA GLY A 525 -6.50 9.16 -27.68
C GLY A 525 -7.51 8.00 -27.56
N LEU A 526 -7.17 6.93 -26.84
CA LEU A 526 -8.17 5.97 -26.39
C LEU A 526 -9.05 6.65 -25.33
N GLY A 527 -10.37 6.55 -25.50
CA GLY A 527 -11.30 6.92 -24.43
C GLY A 527 -11.31 5.88 -23.31
N ASP A 528 -11.98 6.18 -22.20
CA ASP A 528 -12.04 5.39 -20.97
C ASP A 528 -12.28 3.90 -21.23
N ALA A 529 -13.29 3.57 -22.04
CA ALA A 529 -13.64 2.19 -22.37
C ALA A 529 -12.50 1.46 -23.12
N GLY A 530 -11.87 2.14 -24.07
CA GLY A 530 -10.76 1.58 -24.84
C GLY A 530 -9.51 1.33 -23.97
N LEU A 531 -9.24 2.23 -23.01
CA LEU A 531 -8.16 2.02 -22.04
C LEU A 531 -8.46 0.83 -21.14
N LEU A 532 -9.68 0.71 -20.60
CA LEU A 532 -10.09 -0.41 -19.76
C LEU A 532 -9.99 -1.75 -20.49
N ASP A 533 -10.42 -1.83 -21.75
CA ASP A 533 -10.31 -3.04 -22.57
C ASP A 533 -8.85 -3.47 -22.75
N VAL A 534 -7.97 -2.53 -23.09
CA VAL A 534 -6.53 -2.80 -23.23
C VAL A 534 -5.92 -3.24 -21.91
N ILE A 535 -6.26 -2.58 -20.80
CA ILE A 535 -5.75 -2.96 -19.47
C ILE A 535 -6.18 -4.38 -19.14
N LYS A 536 -7.48 -4.68 -19.30
CA LYS A 536 -8.05 -6.01 -19.03
C LYS A 536 -7.40 -7.10 -19.86
N GLU A 537 -7.11 -6.86 -21.14
CA GLU A 537 -6.39 -7.80 -22.01
C GLU A 537 -4.96 -8.06 -21.52
N LYS A 538 -4.31 -7.07 -20.89
CA LYS A 538 -2.94 -7.21 -20.37
C LYS A 538 -2.86 -7.87 -18.99
N MET A 539 -3.97 -7.96 -18.25
CA MET A 539 -4.00 -8.58 -16.93
C MET A 539 -3.87 -10.11 -17.05
N TRP A 540 -2.82 -10.66 -16.46
CA TRP A 540 -2.57 -12.09 -16.37
C TRP A 540 -3.55 -12.79 -15.42
N SER A 541 -4.02 -13.97 -15.82
CA SER A 541 -4.86 -14.83 -14.99
C SER A 541 -4.21 -16.21 -14.83
N PRO A 542 -4.32 -16.85 -13.66
CA PRO A 542 -3.91 -18.25 -13.47
C PRO A 542 -4.78 -19.18 -14.32
N MET A 543 -4.23 -20.33 -14.68
CA MET A 543 -4.85 -21.28 -15.61
C MET A 543 -5.95 -22.19 -15.04
#